data_AF-A0A2A6CHL1-F1
#
_entry.id   AF-A0A2A6CHL1-F1
#
_cell.length_a   1.000
_cell.length_b   1.000
_cell.length_c   1.000
_cell.angle_alpha   90.00
_cell.angle_beta   90.00
_cell.angle_gamma   90.00
#
_symmetry.space_group_name_H-M   'P 1'
#
loop_
_entity.id
_entity.type
_entity.pdbx_description
1 polymer ?
#
loop_
_entity_poly.entity_id
_entity_poly.type
_entity_poly.pdbx_seq_one_letter_code
_entity_poly.pdbx_strand_id
1 'polypeptide(L)'
;MPDSGRGIMRQIETSDTVTFPEGVTFTVKNRIVHVTGPRGTLRSDFRHLYMEMERVGKNQLRVRMNWARVRDELLFGTRKEISAIRTVCTHINNMVKGVTKGYRYKMRSVYAHFPINVSMQDAG
;
A
#
# COMPACT_ATOMS: atom_id res chain seq x y z
N MET A 1 -12.31 38.17 -2.96
CA MET A 1 -13.34 37.52 -3.82
C MET A 1 -13.08 36.02 -3.79
N PRO A 2 -13.93 35.20 -3.15
CA PRO A 2 -13.75 33.75 -3.13
C PRO A 2 -14.30 33.17 -4.44
N ASP A 3 -13.47 32.37 -5.12
CA ASP A 3 -13.80 31.65 -6.35
C ASP A 3 -14.95 30.66 -6.11
N SER A 4 -16.12 31.02 -6.60
CA SER A 4 -17.33 30.22 -6.63
C SER A 4 -17.29 29.25 -7.82
N GLY A 5 -17.30 27.94 -7.54
CA GLY A 5 -17.99 27.02 -8.46
C GLY A 5 -17.24 25.81 -9.01
N ARG A 6 -16.11 25.37 -8.44
CA ARG A 6 -15.70 23.97 -8.65
C ARG A 6 -16.49 23.07 -7.72
N GLY A 7 -17.59 22.51 -8.22
CA GLY A 7 -18.33 21.44 -7.55
C GLY A 7 -17.35 20.36 -7.09
N ILE A 8 -17.24 20.18 -5.77
CA ILE A 8 -16.34 19.18 -5.19
C ILE A 8 -16.91 17.83 -5.57
N MET A 9 -16.29 17.15 -6.54
CA MET A 9 -16.64 15.78 -6.89
C MET A 9 -16.34 14.90 -5.70
N ARG A 10 -17.41 14.42 -5.08
CA ARG A 10 -17.34 13.66 -3.85
C ARG A 10 -17.82 12.23 -4.15
N GLN A 11 -16.88 11.30 -4.24
CA GLN A 11 -17.21 9.89 -4.47
C GLN A 11 -17.76 9.26 -3.20
N ILE A 12 -18.91 8.60 -3.33
CA ILE A 12 -19.61 7.90 -2.23
C ILE A 12 -18.85 6.62 -1.86
N GLU A 13 -18.36 5.91 -2.87
CA GLU A 13 -17.52 4.73 -2.71
C GLU A 13 -16.30 4.85 -3.61
N THR A 14 -15.12 4.62 -3.04
CA THR A 14 -13.90 4.42 -3.80
C THR A 14 -13.33 3.07 -3.40
N SER A 15 -13.18 2.19 -4.39
CA SER A 15 -12.57 0.90 -4.22
C SER A 15 -11.48 0.69 -5.27
N ASP A 16 -10.45 -0.05 -4.87
CA ASP A 16 -9.38 -0.48 -5.77
C ASP A 16 -9.07 -1.95 -5.48
N THR A 17 -8.58 -2.65 -6.48
CA THR A 17 -8.40 -4.10 -6.43
C THR A 17 -6.97 -4.49 -6.77
N VAL A 18 -6.40 -5.35 -5.94
CA VAL A 18 -5.07 -5.93 -6.16
C VAL A 18 -5.23 -7.39 -6.54
N THR A 19 -4.60 -7.79 -7.65
CA THR A 19 -4.57 -9.17 -8.13
C THR A 19 -3.28 -9.86 -7.68
N PHE A 20 -3.41 -11.11 -7.23
CA PHE A 20 -2.29 -11.93 -6.80
C PHE A 20 -1.95 -12.98 -7.87
N PRO A 21 -0.68 -13.07 -8.33
CA PRO A 21 -0.24 -14.06 -9.29
C PRO A 21 -0.18 -15.46 -8.67
N GLU A 22 -0.12 -16.49 -9.52
CA GLU A 22 0.01 -17.87 -9.08
C GLU A 22 1.29 -18.10 -8.26
N GLY A 23 1.20 -18.93 -7.22
CA GLY A 23 2.32 -19.20 -6.29
C GLY A 23 2.48 -18.17 -5.17
N VAL A 24 1.62 -17.15 -5.07
CA VAL A 24 1.58 -16.20 -3.95
C VAL A 24 0.30 -16.41 -3.15
N THR A 25 0.43 -16.64 -1.85
CA THR A 25 -0.72 -16.73 -0.93
C THR A 25 -0.76 -15.48 -0.05
N PHE A 26 -1.98 -15.01 0.25
CA PHE A 26 -2.17 -13.87 1.14
C PHE A 26 -3.22 -14.16 2.21
N THR A 27 -3.04 -13.56 3.38
CA THR A 27 -4.05 -13.54 4.44
C THR A 27 -4.23 -12.12 4.95
N VAL A 28 -5.48 -11.75 5.24
CA VAL A 28 -5.81 -10.45 5.81
C VAL A 28 -6.59 -10.67 7.09
N LYS A 29 -6.08 -10.15 8.21
CA LYS A 29 -6.73 -10.20 9.52
C LYS A 29 -6.58 -8.83 10.18
N ASN A 30 -7.68 -8.22 10.60
CA ASN A 30 -7.68 -6.94 11.32
C ASN A 30 -6.84 -5.83 10.63
N ARG A 31 -6.96 -5.69 9.29
CA ARG A 31 -6.17 -4.76 8.46
C ARG A 31 -4.65 -4.99 8.45
N ILE A 32 -4.22 -6.18 8.91
CA ILE A 32 -2.85 -6.67 8.76
C ILE A 32 -2.81 -7.61 7.58
N VAL A 33 -1.94 -7.33 6.61
CA VAL A 33 -1.77 -8.11 5.39
C VAL A 33 -0.50 -8.94 5.52
N HIS A 34 -0.64 -10.25 5.35
CA HIS A 34 0.47 -11.17 5.21
C HIS A 34 0.51 -11.70 3.78
N VAL A 35 1.69 -11.64 3.16
CA VAL A 35 1.93 -12.14 1.80
C VAL A 35 3.06 -13.16 1.86
N THR A 36 2.81 -14.36 1.37
CA THR A 36 3.77 -15.47 1.35
C THR A 36 4.05 -15.84 -0.11
N GLY A 37 5.33 -15.97 -0.44
CA GLY A 37 5.78 -16.41 -1.76
C GLY A 37 7.10 -17.16 -1.68
N PRO A 38 7.73 -17.45 -2.84
CA PRO A 38 8.92 -18.30 -2.91
C PRO A 38 10.14 -17.73 -2.16
N ARG A 39 10.23 -16.41 -2.02
CA ARG A 39 11.36 -15.74 -1.33
C ARG A 39 11.11 -15.49 0.16
N GLY A 40 9.96 -15.90 0.70
CA GLY A 40 9.61 -15.75 2.12
C GLY A 40 8.26 -15.08 2.36
N THR A 41 8.07 -14.63 3.60
CA THR A 41 6.82 -14.03 4.09
C THR A 41 7.02 -12.56 4.45
N LEU A 42 6.15 -11.69 3.95
CA LEU A 42 6.10 -10.27 4.34
C LEU A 42 4.84 -9.97 5.12
N ARG A 43 4.95 -9.08 6.10
CA ARG A 43 3.85 -8.58 6.93
C ARG A 43 3.80 -7.06 6.87
N SER A 44 2.63 -6.50 6.64
CA SER A 44 2.40 -5.05 6.69
C SER A 44 1.13 -4.72 7.46
N ASP A 45 1.18 -3.65 8.24
CA ASP A 45 0.12 -3.22 9.15
C ASP A 45 -0.51 -1.90 8.69
N PHE A 46 -1.80 -1.92 8.40
CA PHE A 46 -2.57 -0.75 7.94
C PHE A 46 -3.63 -0.29 8.94
N ARG A 47 -3.51 -0.66 10.24
CA ARG A 47 -4.49 -0.27 11.29
C ARG A 47 -4.62 1.24 11.49
N HIS A 48 -3.60 2.01 11.12
CA HIS A 48 -3.58 3.46 11.18
C HIS A 48 -4.54 4.14 10.18
N LEU A 49 -4.99 3.41 9.14
CA LEU A 49 -5.93 3.92 8.15
C LEU A 49 -7.32 3.32 8.36
N TYR A 50 -8.35 4.17 8.27
CA TYR A 50 -9.74 3.75 8.33
C TYR A 50 -10.18 3.22 6.95
N MET A 51 -9.83 1.96 6.64
CA MET A 51 -10.20 1.31 5.39
C MET A 51 -10.61 -0.14 5.62
N GLU A 52 -11.47 -0.64 4.76
CA GLU A 52 -11.95 -2.00 4.76
C GLU A 52 -11.22 -2.81 3.68
N MET A 53 -10.75 -3.99 4.05
CA MET A 53 -10.05 -4.89 3.15
C MET A 53 -10.84 -6.17 3.05
N GLU A 54 -11.35 -6.46 1.86
CA GLU A 54 -12.17 -7.63 1.58
C GLU A 54 -11.49 -8.53 0.55
N ARG A 55 -11.49 -9.82 0.84
CA ARG A 55 -11.07 -10.81 -0.14
C ARG A 55 -12.20 -11.01 -1.15
N VAL A 56 -11.97 -10.58 -2.39
CA VAL A 56 -12.91 -10.78 -3.49
C VAL A 56 -12.43 -11.97 -4.31
N GLY A 57 -13.07 -13.12 -4.10
CA GLY A 57 -12.69 -14.37 -4.76
C GLY A 57 -11.37 -14.99 -4.27
N LYS A 58 -10.74 -15.83 -5.11
CA LYS A 58 -9.55 -16.59 -4.71
C LYS A 58 -8.28 -15.75 -4.68
N ASN A 59 -8.10 -14.86 -5.67
CA ASN A 59 -6.84 -14.17 -5.94
C ASN A 59 -6.95 -12.64 -5.99
N GLN A 60 -8.05 -12.03 -5.52
CA GLN A 60 -8.15 -10.58 -5.47
C GLN A 60 -8.42 -10.08 -4.06
N LEU A 61 -7.77 -8.97 -3.73
CA LEU A 61 -8.06 -8.19 -2.54
C LEU A 61 -8.63 -6.85 -2.99
N ARG A 62 -9.86 -6.55 -2.55
CA ARG A 62 -10.48 -5.25 -2.70
C ARG A 62 -10.19 -4.43 -1.45
N VAL A 63 -9.63 -3.25 -1.65
CA VAL A 63 -9.48 -2.24 -0.61
C VAL A 63 -10.52 -1.17 -0.89
N ARG A 64 -11.45 -0.98 0.05
CA ARG A 64 -12.50 0.03 -0.06
C ARG A 64 -12.51 0.90 1.19
N MET A 65 -12.86 2.16 1.03
CA MET A 65 -13.11 3.03 2.18
C MET A 65 -14.61 3.22 2.28
N ASN A 66 -15.21 2.65 3.33
CA ASN A 66 -16.63 2.77 3.57
C ASN A 66 -16.87 3.99 4.47
N TRP A 67 -17.33 5.08 3.86
CA TRP A 67 -17.58 6.34 4.55
C TRP A 67 -18.89 6.35 5.35
N ALA A 68 -19.75 5.33 5.18
CA ALA A 68 -21.08 5.27 5.81
C ALA A 68 -21.07 5.06 7.35
N ARG A 69 -19.91 5.04 8.02
CA ARG A 69 -19.80 4.75 9.47
C ARG A 69 -19.19 5.87 10.31
N VAL A 70 -18.84 7.01 9.71
CA VAL A 70 -18.29 8.16 10.45
C VAL A 70 -19.37 9.24 10.50
N ARG A 71 -20.16 9.20 11.58
CA ARG A 71 -21.02 10.27 12.15
C ARG A 71 -21.69 11.21 11.14
N ASP A 72 -23.02 11.10 11.02
CA ASP A 72 -24.09 12.06 10.66
C ASP A 72 -23.84 13.42 9.94
N GLU A 73 -22.62 13.87 9.63
CA GLU A 73 -22.36 15.20 9.05
C GLU A 73 -21.27 15.29 7.99
N LEU A 74 -20.53 14.24 7.66
CA LEU A 74 -19.72 14.26 6.43
C LEU A 74 -20.04 13.00 5.66
N LEU A 75 -20.22 13.11 4.35
CA LEU A 75 -20.75 12.05 3.49
C LEU A 75 -19.81 11.70 2.34
N PHE A 76 -18.53 12.08 2.42
CA PHE A 76 -17.69 12.17 1.23
C PHE A 76 -16.21 11.96 1.52
N GLY A 77 -15.61 11.00 0.80
CA GLY A 77 -14.18 10.76 0.85
C GLY A 77 -13.39 12.00 0.40
N THR A 78 -12.50 12.50 1.26
CA THR A 78 -11.63 13.62 0.91
C THR A 78 -10.58 13.13 -0.09
N ARG A 79 -10.07 13.99 -0.99
CA ARG A 79 -8.99 13.64 -1.96
C ARG A 79 -7.80 12.91 -1.30
N LYS A 80 -7.52 13.21 -0.02
CA LYS A 80 -6.48 12.57 0.80
C LYS A 80 -6.74 11.07 1.06
N GLU A 81 -7.99 10.68 1.21
CA GLU A 81 -8.39 9.29 1.52
C GLU A 81 -8.33 8.42 0.26
N ILE A 82 -8.77 8.96 -0.87
CA ILE A 82 -8.60 8.32 -2.18
C ILE A 82 -7.12 8.03 -2.47
N SER A 83 -6.22 8.97 -2.14
CA SER A 83 -4.78 8.73 -2.27
C SER A 83 -4.25 7.67 -1.30
N ALA A 84 -4.84 7.53 -0.11
CA ALA A 84 -4.44 6.50 0.84
C ALA A 84 -4.76 5.09 0.33
N ILE A 85 -5.92 4.89 -0.30
CA ILE A 85 -6.29 3.60 -0.93
C ILE A 85 -5.23 3.19 -1.96
N ARG A 86 -4.89 4.09 -2.89
CA ARG A 86 -3.85 3.83 -3.92
C ARG A 86 -2.49 3.52 -3.31
N THR A 87 -2.14 4.21 -2.23
CA THR A 87 -0.87 3.98 -1.51
C THR A 87 -0.83 2.57 -0.95
N VAL A 88 -1.92 2.11 -0.33
CA VAL A 88 -2.01 0.75 0.22
C VAL A 88 -1.98 -0.30 -0.90
N CYS A 89 -2.73 -0.12 -1.99
CA CYS A 89 -2.66 -1.01 -3.14
C CYS A 89 -1.24 -1.13 -3.70
N THR A 90 -0.51 -0.01 -3.76
CA THR A 90 0.89 0.02 -4.20
C THR A 90 1.81 -0.72 -3.23
N HIS A 91 1.62 -0.57 -1.92
CA HIS A 91 2.38 -1.31 -0.92
C HIS A 91 2.16 -2.81 -1.06
N ILE A 92 0.92 -3.26 -1.24
CA ILE A 92 0.62 -4.69 -1.41
C ILE A 92 1.22 -5.21 -2.72
N ASN A 93 1.13 -4.47 -3.82
CA ASN A 93 1.80 -4.82 -5.07
C ASN A 93 3.33 -4.93 -4.91
N ASN A 94 3.93 -4.07 -4.10
CA ASN A 94 5.35 -4.15 -3.79
C ASN A 94 5.68 -5.37 -2.92
N MET A 95 4.82 -5.74 -1.96
CA MET A 95 4.99 -6.98 -1.21
C MET A 95 4.97 -8.19 -2.14
N VAL A 96 4.02 -8.25 -3.09
CA VAL A 96 3.92 -9.31 -4.09
C VAL A 96 5.19 -9.39 -4.96
N LYS A 97 5.68 -8.25 -5.46
CA LYS A 97 6.95 -8.18 -6.21
C LYS A 97 8.16 -8.59 -5.35
N GLY A 98 8.16 -8.22 -4.07
CA GLY A 98 9.20 -8.54 -3.10
C GLY A 98 9.31 -10.05 -2.84
N VAL A 99 8.18 -10.75 -2.64
CA VAL A 99 8.20 -12.20 -2.39
C VAL A 99 8.43 -13.04 -3.65
N THR A 100 8.18 -12.49 -4.84
CA THR A 100 8.37 -13.19 -6.12
C THR A 100 9.75 -12.95 -6.72
N LYS A 101 10.11 -11.70 -6.98
CA LYS A 101 11.37 -11.30 -7.64
C LYS A 101 12.41 -10.78 -6.65
N GLY A 102 11.97 -10.08 -5.60
CA GLY A 102 12.84 -9.35 -4.69
C GLY A 102 13.28 -7.98 -5.23
N TYR A 103 14.00 -7.22 -4.41
CA TYR A 103 14.53 -5.90 -4.75
C TYR A 103 16.05 -5.90 -4.60
N ARG A 104 16.76 -5.25 -5.53
CA ARG A 104 18.21 -5.05 -5.48
C ARG A 104 18.53 -3.57 -5.64
N TYR A 105 19.16 -2.99 -4.63
CA TYR A 105 19.68 -1.63 -4.68
C TYR A 105 21.16 -1.67 -5.10
N LYS A 106 21.55 -0.76 -6.00
CA LYS A 106 22.96 -0.54 -6.39
C LYS A 106 23.35 0.85 -5.93
N MET A 107 24.20 0.93 -4.90
CA MET A 107 24.72 2.20 -4.38
C MET A 107 26.07 2.49 -5.03
N ARG A 108 26.33 3.75 -5.37
CA ARG A 108 27.62 4.22 -5.90
C ARG A 108 28.21 5.24 -4.93
N SER A 109 29.43 5.00 -4.48
CA SER A 109 30.22 5.98 -3.74
C SER A 109 31.02 6.80 -4.74
N VAL A 110 30.92 8.14 -4.67
CA VAL A 110 31.60 9.07 -5.59
C VAL A 110 32.40 10.06 -4.76
N TYR A 111 33.67 10.28 -5.12
CA TYR A 111 34.56 11.23 -4.43
C TYR A 111 35.29 12.12 -5.44
N ALA A 112 35.69 13.32 -5.00
CA ALA A 112 36.46 14.26 -5.82
C ALA A 112 37.92 14.38 -5.39
N HIS A 113 38.19 14.41 -4.08
CA HIS A 113 39.53 14.59 -3.53
C HIS A 113 40.02 13.37 -2.74
N PHE A 114 39.31 12.99 -1.69
CA PHE A 114 39.71 11.88 -0.83
C PHE A 114 38.84 10.65 -1.06
N PRO A 115 39.43 9.45 -1.22
CA PRO A 115 38.68 8.22 -1.44
C PRO A 115 37.86 7.86 -0.20
N ILE A 116 36.65 7.31 -0.43
CA ILE A 116 35.74 6.87 0.62
C ILE A 116 35.92 5.36 0.84
N ASN A 117 36.38 4.98 2.03
CA ASN A 117 36.44 3.58 2.45
C ASN A 117 35.06 3.11 2.94
N VAL A 118 34.54 2.03 2.36
CA VAL A 118 33.27 1.39 2.78
C VAL A 118 33.56 -0.02 3.26
N SER A 119 33.43 -0.25 4.56
CA SER A 119 33.49 -1.58 5.16
C SER A 119 32.07 -2.07 5.47
N MET A 120 31.71 -3.26 5.00
CA MET A 120 30.44 -3.92 5.34
C MET A 120 30.69 -4.95 6.44
N GLN A 121 29.90 -4.93 7.51
CA GLN A 121 29.87 -5.96 8.54
C GLN A 121 28.48 -6.59 8.53
N ASP A 122 28.42 -7.89 8.25
CA ASP A 122 27.17 -8.60 7.93
C ASP A 122 26.53 -9.28 9.15
N ALA A 123 26.71 -8.70 10.34
CA ALA A 123 26.23 -9.29 11.59
C ALA A 123 25.83 -8.23 12.63
N GLY A 124 24.53 -8.17 12.88
CA GLY A 124 23.87 -7.57 14.05
C GLY A 124 22.56 -8.31 14.27
#